data_AF-A0AAW2WZV7-F1
#
_entry.id   AF-A0AAW2WZV7-F1
#
_cell.length_a   1.000
_cell.length_b   1.000
_cell.length_c   1.000
_cell.angle_alpha   90.00
_cell.angle_beta   90.00
_cell.angle_gamma   90.00
#
_symmetry.space_group_name_H-M   'P 1'
#
loop_
_entity.id
_entity.type
_entity.pdbx_description
1 polymer ?
#
loop_
_entity_poly.entity_id
_entity_poly.type
_entity_poly.pdbx_seq_one_letter_code
_entity_poly.pdbx_strand_id
1 'polypeptide(L)'
;MHKLAARDAITLSIREVAETRKFVNGIPRLKSYRLTPQDPNLMLCVERLISDLTDVKSTLYRLRHLKPVHLRSDTESLKKTMGHSVELESTCGRSLGNVDGIVASMLMRKLDDLRMVVDDAVYHVAEIERDEEYDDGEKSMDEA
;
A
#
# COMPACT_ATOMS: atom_id res chain seq x y z
N MET A 1 -0.62 19.93 -14.11
CA MET A 1 -1.44 18.69 -14.24
C MET A 1 -1.10 17.63 -13.20
N HIS A 2 0.16 17.51 -12.77
CA HIS A 2 0.63 16.47 -11.84
C HIS A 2 -0.12 16.38 -10.50
N LYS A 3 -0.51 17.52 -9.90
CA LYS A 3 -1.27 17.53 -8.62
C LYS A 3 -2.64 16.87 -8.68
N LEU A 4 -3.34 16.92 -9.83
CA LEU A 4 -4.62 16.24 -9.99
C LEU A 4 -4.41 14.73 -10.17
N ALA A 5 -3.51 14.34 -11.06
CA ALA A 5 -3.14 12.94 -11.29
C ALA A 5 -2.68 12.24 -10.00
N ALA A 6 -1.83 12.89 -9.20
CA ALA A 6 -1.41 12.35 -7.90
C ALA A 6 -2.59 12.16 -6.94
N ARG A 7 -3.53 13.11 -6.88
CA ARG A 7 -4.71 12.98 -6.01
C ARG A 7 -5.62 11.84 -6.45
N ASP A 8 -5.77 11.63 -7.75
CA ASP A 8 -6.58 10.54 -8.29
C ASP A 8 -5.92 9.19 -8.00
N ALA A 9 -4.61 9.05 -8.26
CA ALA A 9 -3.83 7.86 -7.94
C ALA A 9 -3.83 7.53 -6.43
N ILE A 10 -3.66 8.54 -5.57
CA ILE A 10 -3.76 8.38 -4.10
C ILE A 10 -5.18 7.93 -3.70
N THR A 11 -6.22 8.51 -4.32
CA THR A 11 -7.61 8.15 -4.01
C THR A 11 -7.91 6.71 -4.42
N LEU A 12 -7.44 6.29 -5.59
CA LEU A 12 -7.54 4.91 -6.06
C LEU A 12 -6.81 3.95 -5.11
N SER A 13 -5.59 4.31 -4.70
CA SER A 13 -4.80 3.52 -3.74
C SER A 13 -5.53 3.36 -2.41
N ILE A 14 -6.09 4.44 -1.85
CA ILE A 14 -6.86 4.37 -0.58
C ILE A 14 -8.05 3.41 -0.71
N ARG A 15 -8.73 3.42 -1.86
CA ARG A 15 -9.84 2.51 -2.13
C ARG A 15 -9.36 1.06 -2.20
N GLU A 16 -8.27 0.80 -2.92
CA GLU A 16 -7.74 -0.57 -3.06
C GLU A 16 -7.24 -1.13 -1.73
N VAL A 17 -6.58 -0.31 -0.90
CA VAL A 17 -6.20 -0.69 0.47
C VAL A 17 -7.44 -1.06 1.29
N ALA A 18 -8.53 -0.30 1.17
CA ALA A 18 -9.76 -0.59 1.90
C ALA A 18 -10.39 -1.91 1.48
N GLU A 19 -10.44 -2.21 0.18
CA GLU A 19 -10.98 -3.46 -0.35
C GLU A 19 -10.08 -4.66 -0.02
N THR A 20 -8.76 -4.51 -0.13
CA THR A 20 -7.80 -5.54 0.27
C THR A 20 -7.87 -5.83 1.76
N ARG A 21 -7.97 -4.80 2.60
CA ARG A 21 -8.15 -4.99 4.05
C ARG A 21 -9.46 -5.70 4.38
N LYS A 22 -10.57 -5.38 3.71
CA LYS A 22 -11.85 -6.10 3.90
C LYS A 22 -11.70 -7.58 3.57
N PHE A 23 -11.02 -7.89 2.47
CA PHE A 23 -10.73 -9.27 2.07
C PHE A 23 -9.90 -10.00 3.12
N VAL A 24 -8.78 -9.42 3.57
CA VAL A 24 -7.90 -10.02 4.59
C VAL A 24 -8.65 -10.25 5.91
N ASN A 25 -9.49 -9.31 6.35
CA ASN A 25 -10.34 -9.47 7.54
C ASN A 25 -11.39 -10.59 7.40
N GLY A 26 -11.72 -10.99 6.17
CA GLY A 26 -12.63 -12.09 5.89
C GLY A 26 -11.99 -13.47 6.05
N ILE A 27 -10.66 -13.57 5.94
CA ILE A 27 -9.92 -14.84 5.93
C ILE A 27 -10.19 -15.69 7.19
N PRO A 28 -10.11 -15.16 8.43
CA PRO A 28 -10.36 -15.97 9.63
C PRO A 28 -11.80 -16.48 9.74
N ARG A 29 -12.72 -15.95 8.94
CA ARG A 29 -14.15 -16.33 8.94
C ARG A 29 -14.48 -17.42 7.92
N LEU A 30 -13.51 -17.80 7.08
CA LEU A 30 -13.70 -18.84 6.07
C LEU A 30 -14.03 -20.18 6.73
N LYS A 31 -14.95 -20.94 6.12
CA LYS A 31 -15.28 -22.28 6.60
C LYS A 31 -14.07 -23.22 6.50
N SER A 32 -13.30 -23.13 5.40
CA SER A 32 -12.04 -23.85 5.21
C SER A 32 -11.09 -23.63 6.37
N TYR A 33 -10.86 -22.36 6.74
CA TYR A 33 -10.03 -21.98 7.89
C TYR A 33 -10.50 -22.60 9.21
N ARG A 34 -11.81 -22.56 9.50
CA ARG A 34 -12.38 -23.10 10.75
C ARG A 34 -12.29 -24.63 10.87
N LEU A 35 -12.15 -25.33 9.75
CA LEU A 35 -12.11 -26.80 9.69
C LEU A 35 -10.67 -27.35 9.74
N THR A 36 -9.66 -26.51 9.48
CA THR A 36 -8.24 -26.85 9.61
C THR A 36 -7.73 -26.60 11.04
N PRO A 37 -6.70 -27.34 11.49
CA PRO A 37 -5.91 -26.97 12.65
C PRO A 37 -5.46 -25.51 12.49
N GLN A 38 -5.67 -24.66 13.51
CA GLN A 38 -5.29 -23.26 13.41
C GLN A 38 -3.78 -23.14 13.22
N ASP A 39 -3.36 -22.80 12.01
CA ASP A 39 -1.96 -22.50 11.71
C ASP A 39 -1.63 -21.15 12.36
N PRO A 40 -0.77 -21.11 13.40
CA PRO A 40 -0.39 -19.85 14.04
C PRO A 40 0.30 -18.89 13.06
N ASN A 41 0.95 -19.40 12.01
CA ASN A 41 1.57 -18.56 10.98
C ASN A 41 0.52 -17.83 10.14
N LEU A 42 -0.67 -18.43 9.94
CA LEU A 42 -1.75 -17.79 9.20
C LEU A 42 -2.35 -16.62 9.99
N MET A 43 -2.56 -16.79 11.30
CA MET A 43 -3.03 -15.69 12.15
C MET A 43 -2.03 -14.54 12.18
N LEU A 44 -0.75 -14.84 12.40
CA LEU A 44 0.32 -13.83 12.39
C LEU A 44 0.42 -13.11 11.05
N CYS A 45 0.32 -13.84 9.93
CA CYS A 45 0.25 -13.27 8.60
C CYS A 45 -0.92 -12.28 8.44
N VAL A 46 -2.13 -12.70 8.82
CA VAL A 46 -3.34 -11.88 8.66
C VAL A 46 -3.25 -10.61 9.50
N GLU A 47 -2.82 -10.72 10.76
CA GLU A 47 -2.62 -9.58 11.66
C GLU A 47 -1.57 -8.61 11.10
N ARG A 48 -0.45 -9.13 10.61
CA ARG A 48 0.62 -8.31 10.05
C ARG A 48 0.17 -7.59 8.78
N LEU A 49 -0.50 -8.29 7.86
CA LEU A 49 -1.08 -7.65 6.66
C LEU A 49 -2.08 -6.56 7.02
N ILE A 50 -2.93 -6.75 8.04
CA ILE A 50 -3.86 -5.71 8.49
C ILE A 50 -3.12 -4.48 9.04
N SER A 51 -2.03 -4.70 9.77
CA SER A 51 -1.16 -3.63 10.27
C SER A 51 -0.55 -2.84 9.10
N ASP A 52 0.11 -3.53 8.18
CA ASP A 52 0.79 -2.91 7.03
C ASP A 52 -0.22 -2.14 6.16
N LEU A 53 -1.40 -2.71 5.87
CA LEU A 53 -2.48 -2.03 5.14
C LEU A 53 -2.99 -0.79 5.88
N THR A 54 -2.97 -0.78 7.22
CA THR A 54 -3.35 0.39 8.02
C THR A 54 -2.30 1.50 7.92
N ASP A 55 -1.02 1.14 7.90
CA ASP A 55 0.08 2.09 7.75
C ASP A 55 0.13 2.69 6.33
N VAL A 56 -0.05 1.85 5.29
CA VAL A 56 -0.19 2.30 3.90
C VAL A 56 -1.36 3.28 3.78
N LYS A 57 -2.54 2.93 4.29
CA LYS A 57 -3.72 3.82 4.25
C LYS A 57 -3.46 5.15 4.93
N SER A 58 -2.86 5.13 6.12
CA SER A 58 -2.57 6.34 6.89
C SER A 58 -1.57 7.25 6.16
N THR A 59 -0.56 6.65 5.53
CA THR A 59 0.45 7.37 4.74
C THR A 59 -0.15 7.99 3.48
N LEU A 60 -1.02 7.25 2.77
CA LEU A 60 -1.76 7.80 1.62
C LEU A 60 -2.66 8.98 2.00
N TYR A 61 -3.32 8.95 3.15
CA TYR A 61 -4.10 10.11 3.63
C TYR A 61 -3.24 11.33 3.88
N ARG A 62 -2.02 11.17 4.42
CA ARG A 62 -1.09 12.29 4.58
C ARG A 62 -0.65 12.84 3.24
N LEU A 63 -0.26 11.98 2.31
CA LEU A 63 0.14 12.34 0.94
C LEU A 63 -0.97 13.04 0.16
N ARG A 64 -2.24 12.75 0.44
CA ARG A 64 -3.38 13.41 -0.23
C ARG A 64 -3.35 14.93 -0.11
N HIS A 65 -2.75 15.45 0.96
CA HIS A 65 -2.59 16.89 1.17
C HIS A 65 -1.50 17.51 0.30
N LEU A 66 -0.62 16.69 -0.30
CA LEU A 66 0.49 17.11 -1.15
C LEU A 66 1.34 18.22 -0.52
N LYS A 67 1.68 18.07 0.76
CA LYS A 67 2.51 19.04 1.48
C LYS A 67 4.00 18.71 1.27
N PRO A 68 4.84 19.65 0.78
CA PRO A 68 6.24 19.40 0.44
C PRO A 68 7.02 18.70 1.57
N VAL A 69 6.83 19.17 2.81
CA VAL A 69 7.47 18.64 4.03
C VAL A 69 7.25 17.13 4.28
N HIS A 70 6.22 16.54 3.67
CA HIS A 70 5.87 15.12 3.87
C HIS A 70 6.05 14.26 2.61
N LEU A 71 6.22 14.86 1.42
CA LEU A 71 6.20 14.11 0.16
C LEU A 71 7.28 13.02 0.14
N ARG A 72 8.53 13.40 0.40
CA ARG A 72 9.66 12.47 0.40
C ARG A 72 9.53 11.39 1.45
N SER A 73 9.28 11.78 2.71
CA SER A 73 9.23 10.85 3.83
C SER A 73 8.08 9.86 3.71
N ASP A 74 6.90 10.32 3.30
CA ASP A 74 5.74 9.44 3.15
C ASP A 74 5.86 8.55 1.91
N THR A 75 6.47 9.04 0.83
CA THR A 75 6.77 8.23 -0.36
C THR A 75 7.73 7.08 -0.05
N GLU A 76 8.83 7.36 0.68
CA GLU A 76 9.76 6.32 1.12
C GLU A 76 9.12 5.35 2.11
N SER A 77 8.25 5.85 3.00
CA SER A 77 7.45 5.01 3.90
C SER A 77 6.53 4.05 3.14
N LEU A 78 5.88 4.50 2.06
CA LEU A 78 5.06 3.65 1.19
C LEU A 78 5.89 2.56 0.51
N LYS A 79 7.01 2.92 -0.13
CA LYS A 79 7.90 1.95 -0.79
C LYS A 79 8.37 0.87 0.17
N LYS A 80 8.79 1.27 1.37
CA LYS A 80 9.23 0.33 2.41
C LYS A 80 8.10 -0.60 2.85
N THR A 81 6.92 -0.05 3.16
CA THR A 81 5.78 -0.86 3.65
C THR A 81 5.26 -1.81 2.57
N MET A 82 5.24 -1.38 1.31
CA MET A 82 4.90 -2.26 0.18
C MET A 82 5.95 -3.36 -0.04
N GLY A 83 7.24 -3.06 0.13
CA GLY A 83 8.30 -4.07 0.10
C GLY A 83 8.12 -5.15 1.18
N HIS A 84 7.78 -4.75 2.41
CA HIS A 84 7.44 -5.69 3.49
C HIS A 84 6.19 -6.53 3.18
N SER A 85 5.19 -5.96 2.52
CA SER A 85 3.96 -6.68 2.15
C SER A 85 4.24 -7.82 1.16
N VAL A 86 5.22 -7.66 0.26
CA VAL A 86 5.68 -8.71 -0.68
C VAL A 86 6.41 -9.86 0.06
N GLU A 87 7.16 -9.57 1.12
CA GLU A 87 7.78 -10.63 1.92
C GLU A 87 6.72 -11.49 2.64
N LEU A 88 5.68 -10.83 3.15
CA LEU A 88 4.56 -11.49 3.82
C LEU A 88 3.71 -12.30 2.87
N GLU A 89 3.58 -11.86 1.62
CA GLU A 89 2.89 -12.57 0.54
C GLU A 89 3.33 -14.04 0.44
N SER A 90 4.64 -14.31 0.54
CA SER A 90 5.18 -15.68 0.47
C SER A 90 4.76 -16.56 1.66
N THR A 91 4.72 -15.98 2.86
CA THR A 91 4.36 -16.68 4.11
C THR A 91 2.86 -16.92 4.16
N CYS A 92 2.09 -15.86 3.87
CA CYS A 92 0.63 -15.89 3.77
C CYS A 92 0.15 -16.84 2.69
N GLY A 93 0.78 -16.81 1.50
CA GLY A 93 0.44 -17.67 0.37
C GLY A 93 0.66 -19.14 0.68
N ARG A 94 1.72 -19.50 1.42
CA ARG A 94 1.98 -20.88 1.83
C ARG A 94 0.96 -21.36 2.88
N SER A 95 0.75 -20.57 3.94
CA SER A 95 -0.21 -20.92 4.99
C SER A 95 -1.64 -20.99 4.48
N LEU A 96 -2.06 -20.02 3.64
CA LEU A 96 -3.36 -20.05 2.98
C LEU A 96 -3.48 -21.15 1.93
N GLY A 97 -2.41 -21.45 1.18
CA GLY A 97 -2.45 -22.52 0.18
C GLY A 97 -2.80 -23.89 0.78
N ASN A 98 -2.40 -24.12 2.04
CA ASN A 98 -2.74 -25.33 2.79
C ASN A 98 -4.19 -25.36 3.30
N VAL A 99 -4.85 -24.19 3.38
CA VAL A 99 -6.23 -24.05 3.86
C VAL A 99 -7.22 -23.95 2.70
N ASP A 100 -6.93 -23.05 1.76
CA ASP A 100 -7.76 -22.70 0.62
C ASP A 100 -6.91 -22.03 -0.49
N GLY A 101 -6.51 -22.81 -1.48
CA GLY A 101 -5.67 -22.33 -2.58
C GLY A 101 -6.31 -21.24 -3.45
N ILE A 102 -7.65 -21.16 -3.49
CA ILE A 102 -8.36 -20.10 -4.23
C ILE A 102 -8.21 -18.79 -3.47
N VAL A 103 -8.45 -18.80 -2.15
CA VAL A 103 -8.27 -17.62 -1.30
C VAL A 103 -6.82 -17.16 -1.30
N ALA A 104 -5.87 -18.10 -1.26
CA ALA A 104 -4.45 -17.78 -1.40
C ALA A 104 -4.18 -17.02 -2.71
N SER A 105 -4.62 -17.55 -3.85
CA SER A 105 -4.44 -16.90 -5.16
C SER A 105 -5.13 -15.52 -5.24
N MET A 106 -6.32 -15.38 -4.65
CA MET A 106 -7.01 -14.09 -4.58
C MET A 106 -6.25 -13.08 -3.71
N LEU A 107 -5.61 -13.51 -2.63
CA LEU A 107 -4.79 -12.64 -1.80
C LEU A 107 -3.59 -12.11 -2.60
N MET A 108 -2.85 -12.98 -3.29
CA MET A 108 -1.68 -12.59 -4.10
C MET A 108 -2.06 -11.52 -5.12
N ARG A 109 -3.13 -11.77 -5.90
CA ARG A 109 -3.63 -10.81 -6.89
C ARG A 109 -4.00 -9.46 -6.29
N LYS A 110 -4.63 -9.46 -5.11
CA LYS A 110 -5.00 -8.22 -4.41
C LYS A 110 -3.79 -7.43 -3.93
N LEU A 111 -2.74 -8.12 -3.47
CA LEU A 111 -1.50 -7.48 -3.05
C LEU A 111 -0.74 -6.91 -4.27
N ASP A 112 -0.75 -7.62 -5.41
CA ASP A 112 -0.21 -7.13 -6.68
C ASP A 112 -0.97 -5.90 -7.20
N ASP A 113 -2.31 -5.96 -7.24
CA ASP A 113 -3.17 -4.84 -7.65
C ASP A 113 -2.91 -3.62 -6.76
N LEU A 114 -2.83 -3.83 -5.45
CA LEU A 114 -2.52 -2.78 -4.48
C LEU A 114 -1.13 -2.18 -4.73
N ARG A 115 -0.12 -3.02 -4.97
CA ARG A 115 1.23 -2.54 -5.27
C ARG A 115 1.25 -1.68 -6.51
N MET A 116 0.59 -2.10 -7.58
CA MET A 116 0.53 -1.35 -8.83
C MET A 116 -0.06 0.06 -8.63
N VAL A 117 -1.17 0.18 -7.90
CA VAL A 117 -1.79 1.49 -7.67
C VAL A 117 -0.99 2.37 -6.70
N VAL A 118 -0.32 1.78 -5.71
CA VAL A 118 0.56 2.52 -4.79
C VAL A 118 1.81 3.02 -5.50
N ASP A 119 2.41 2.20 -6.38
CA ASP A 119 3.57 2.60 -7.19
C ASP A 119 3.21 3.75 -8.13
N ASP A 120 2.01 3.74 -8.72
CA ASP A 120 1.47 4.85 -9.53
C ASP A 120 1.29 6.15 -8.70
N ALA A 121 0.75 6.04 -7.49
CA ALA A 121 0.65 7.17 -6.58
C ALA A 121 2.03 7.75 -6.19
N VAL A 122 2.99 6.87 -5.90
CA VAL A 122 4.38 7.23 -5.60
C VAL A 122 5.02 7.95 -6.78
N TYR A 123 4.83 7.44 -8.00
CA TYR A 123 5.35 8.05 -9.22
C TYR A 123 4.85 9.49 -9.39
N HIS A 124 3.53 9.68 -9.29
CA HIS A 124 2.93 11.01 -9.45
C HIS A 124 3.28 12.00 -8.33
N VAL A 125 3.46 11.52 -7.09
CA VAL A 125 3.95 12.35 -5.99
C VAL A 125 5.39 12.80 -6.24
N ALA A 126 6.25 11.92 -6.76
CA ALA A 126 7.64 12.25 -7.06
C ALA A 126 7.78 13.27 -8.21
N GLU A 127 6.86 13.29 -9.19
CA GLU A 127 6.82 14.36 -10.20
C GLU A 127 6.53 15.73 -9.58
N ILE A 128 5.64 15.79 -8.58
CA ILE A 128 5.31 17.05 -7.89
C ILE A 128 6.49 17.55 -7.07
N GLU A 129 7.19 16.65 -6.38
CA GLU A 129 8.39 17.01 -5.60
C GLU A 129 9.46 17.64 -6.51
N ARG A 130 9.69 17.06 -7.70
CA ARG A 130 10.62 17.63 -8.69
C ARG A 130 10.19 19.01 -9.15
N ASP A 131 8.93 19.19 -9.52
CA ASP A 131 8.41 20.48 -9.99
C ASP A 131 8.57 21.59 -8.93
N GLU A 132 8.38 21.27 -7.65
CA GLU A 132 8.53 22.23 -6.54
C GLU A 132 10.01 22.58 -6.26
N GLU A 133 10.95 21.66 -6.46
CA GLU A 133 12.40 21.90 -6.29
C GLU A 133 12.96 22.85 -7.37
N TYR A 134 12.39 22.83 -8.58
CA TYR A 134 12.75 23.76 -9.65
C TYR A 134 12.22 25.19 -9.41
N ASP A 135 11.02 25.36 -8.84
CA ASP A 135 10.39 26.68 -8.64
C ASP A 135 10.99 27.49 -7.47
N ASP A 136 11.68 26.83 -6.54
CA ASP A 136 12.46 27.49 -5.48
C ASP A 136 13.89 27.86 -5.96
N GLY A 137 14.41 27.14 -6.96
CA GLY A 137 15.71 27.41 -7.59
C GLY A 137 15.73 28.65 -8.48
N GLU A 138 14.62 28.98 -9.17
CA GLU A 138 14.52 30.20 -9.98
C GLU A 138 14.36 31.46 -9.12
N LYS A 139 13.56 31.41 -8.03
CA LYS A 139 13.38 32.56 -7.12
C LYS A 139 14.67 33.01 -6.44
N SER A 140 15.63 32.10 -6.25
CA SER A 140 16.93 32.42 -5.63
C SER A 140 17.97 32.99 -6.60
N MET A 141 17.71 32.97 -7.92
CA MET A 141 18.55 33.65 -8.93
C MET A 141 18.05 35.06 -9.28
N ASP A 142 16.76 35.35 -9.12
CA ASP A 142 16.21 36.69 -9.40
C ASP A 142 16.46 37.72 -8.28
N GLU A 143 17.01 37.29 -7.14
CA GLU A 143 17.39 38.15 -6.00
C GLU A 143 18.91 38.38 -5.86
N ALA A 144 19.72 37.97 -6.85
CA ALA A 144 21.18 38.13 -6.88
C ALA A 144 21.66 39.12 -7.95
#